data_AF-A0A7K0LIA2-F1
#
_entry.id   AF-A0A7K0LIA2-F1
#
_cell.length_a   1.000
_cell.length_b   1.000
_cell.length_c   1.000
_cell.angle_alpha   90.00
_cell.angle_beta   90.00
_cell.angle_gamma   90.00
#
_symmetry.space_group_name_H-M   'P 1'
#
loop_
_entity.id
_entity.type
_entity.pdbx_description
1 polymer ?
#
loop_
_entity_poly.entity_id
_entity_poly.type
_entity_poly.pdbx_seq_one_letter_code
_entity_poly.pdbx_strand_id
1 'polypeptide(L)' 'MSSTFDVKHDALPAGLAALEASAGTGKTYTLTHIVARQIIEHDVKIDRFLIVTYTRAAAAELR' A
#
# COMPACT_ATOMS: atom_id res chain seq x y z
N MET A 1 -21.55 0.91 -7.60
CA MET A 1 -21.18 0.05 -6.46
C MET A 1 -19.67 0.00 -6.42
N SER A 2 -19.02 0.49 -5.36
CA SER A 2 -17.56 0.34 -5.22
C SER A 2 -17.29 -1.11 -4.85
N SER A 3 -16.59 -1.85 -5.71
CA SER A 3 -16.09 -3.19 -5.39
C SER A 3 -15.00 -3.08 -4.32
N THR A 4 -14.99 -3.99 -3.36
CA THR A 4 -13.90 -4.09 -2.37
C THR A 4 -12.61 -4.48 -3.08
N PHE A 5 -11.53 -3.74 -2.82
CA PHE A 5 -10.19 -4.05 -3.31
C PHE A 5 -9.53 -5.12 -2.44
N ASP A 6 -9.06 -6.22 -3.04
CA ASP A 6 -8.24 -7.24 -2.42
C ASP A 6 -6.80 -7.15 -2.92
N VAL A 7 -5.90 -6.68 -2.05
CA VAL A 7 -4.48 -6.49 -2.35
C VAL A 7 -3.75 -7.77 -2.75
N LYS A 8 -4.30 -8.96 -2.53
CA LYS A 8 -3.67 -10.23 -2.90
C LYS A 8 -4.03 -10.71 -4.31
N HIS A 9 -5.22 -10.37 -4.78
CA HIS A 9 -5.80 -10.96 -5.99
C HIS A 9 -6.06 -9.92 -7.08
N ASP A 10 -6.35 -8.68 -6.70
CA ASP A 10 -6.65 -7.63 -7.65
C ASP A 10 -5.38 -7.06 -8.30
N ALA A 11 -5.51 -6.52 -9.49
CA ALA A 11 -4.44 -5.78 -10.15
C ALA A 11 -4.06 -4.54 -9.32
N LEU A 12 -2.76 -4.25 -9.22
CA LEU A 12 -2.30 -3.07 -8.52
C LEU A 12 -2.73 -1.80 -9.26
N PRO A 13 -3.20 -0.76 -8.54
CA PRO A 13 -3.58 0.48 -9.16
C PRO A 13 -2.37 1.15 -9.85
N ALA A 14 -2.60 1.73 -11.03
CA ALA A 14 -1.63 2.51 -11.78
C ALA A 14 -2.01 4.00 -11.73
N GLY A 15 -0.99 4.88 -11.71
CA GLY A 15 -1.22 6.32 -11.62
C GLY A 15 -1.78 6.75 -10.26
N LEU A 16 -2.76 7.66 -10.28
CA LEU A 16 -3.39 8.17 -9.06
C LEU A 16 -4.55 7.25 -8.65
N ALA A 17 -4.50 6.74 -7.42
CA ALA A 17 -5.58 5.95 -6.83
C ALA A 17 -5.90 6.42 -5.41
N ALA A 18 -7.18 6.32 -5.05
CA ALA A 18 -7.68 6.54 -3.71
C ALA A 18 -8.19 5.21 -3.15
N LEU A 19 -7.61 4.77 -2.02
CA LEU A 19 -8.06 3.59 -1.30
C LEU A 19 -8.75 4.05 -0.01
N GLU A 20 -10.08 3.91 0.01
CA GLU A 20 -10.88 4.23 1.18
C GLU A 20 -10.86 3.09 2.19
N ALA A 21 -10.61 3.41 3.46
CA ALA A 21 -10.47 2.41 4.51
C ALA A 21 -10.82 2.99 5.89
N SER A 22 -11.71 2.33 6.61
CA SER A 22 -12.11 2.67 7.98
C SER A 22 -11.03 2.34 9.02
N ALA A 23 -11.17 2.84 10.24
CA ALA A 23 -10.26 2.48 11.33
C ALA A 23 -10.22 0.95 11.53
N GLY A 24 -9.02 0.39 11.72
CA GLY A 24 -8.84 -1.05 11.93
C GLY A 24 -8.95 -1.95 10.70
N THR A 25 -9.17 -1.43 9.48
CA THR A 25 -9.34 -2.27 8.26
C THR A 25 -8.04 -2.56 7.51
N GLY A 26 -6.88 -2.49 8.17
CA GLY A 26 -5.61 -2.90 7.57
C GLY A 26 -4.96 -1.91 6.59
N LYS A 27 -5.17 -0.59 6.74
CA LYS A 27 -4.52 0.44 5.89
C LYS A 27 -3.01 0.23 5.72
N THR A 28 -2.29 0.07 6.82
CA THR A 28 -0.84 -0.17 6.83
C THR A 28 -0.51 -1.46 6.10
N TYR A 29 -1.25 -2.53 6.36
CA TYR A 29 -1.10 -3.84 5.69
C TYR A 29 -1.28 -3.72 4.17
N THR A 30 -2.31 -3.01 3.71
CA THR A 30 -2.57 -2.81 2.29
C THR A 30 -1.44 -2.02 1.61
N LEU A 31 -1.00 -0.91 2.21
CA LEU A 31 0.09 -0.09 1.64
C LEU A 31 1.42 -0.87 1.56
N THR A 32 1.78 -1.61 2.61
CA THR A 32 3.01 -2.42 2.60
C THR A 32 2.94 -3.56 1.59
N HIS A 33 1.77 -4.19 1.42
CA HIS A 33 1.57 -5.23 0.41
C HIS A 33 1.64 -4.69 -1.02
N ILE A 34 1.11 -3.49 -1.29
CA ILE A 34 1.26 -2.86 -2.62
C ILE A 34 2.74 -2.69 -2.94
N VAL A 35 3.53 -2.18 -2.00
CA VAL A 35 4.98 -1.98 -2.19
C VAL A 35 5.70 -3.32 -2.38
N ALA A 36 5.42 -4.31 -1.54
CA ALA A 36 6.00 -5.64 -1.65
C ALA A 36 5.69 -6.29 -3.00
N ARG A 37 4.44 -6.20 -3.47
CA ARG A 37 4.03 -6.71 -4.78
C ARG A 37 4.69 -5.94 -5.93
N GLN A 38 4.85 -4.63 -5.85
CA GLN A 38 5.60 -3.86 -6.87
C GLN A 38 7.08 -4.30 -6.97
N ILE A 39 7.70 -4.65 -5.84
CA ILE A 39 9.08 -5.16 -5.83
C ILE A 39 9.13 -6.58 -6.44
N ILE A 40 8.23 -7.47 -6.02
CA ILE A 40 8.27 -8.89 -6.40
C ILE A 40 7.74 -9.13 -7.83
N GLU A 41 6.66 -8.47 -8.23
CA GLU A 41 5.96 -8.69 -9.50
C GLU A 41 6.49 -7.80 -10.63
N HIS A 42 7.11 -6.66 -10.29
CA HIS A 42 7.51 -5.65 -11.27
C HIS A 42 8.99 -5.19 -11.16
N ASP A 43 9.79 -5.82 -10.29
CA ASP A 43 11.22 -5.49 -10.04
C ASP A 43 11.49 -4.00 -9.74
N VAL A 44 10.52 -3.33 -9.13
CA VAL A 44 10.68 -1.93 -8.72
C VAL A 44 11.61 -1.87 -7.52
N LYS A 45 12.68 -1.09 -7.61
CA LYS A 45 13.64 -0.91 -6.50
C LYS A 45 12.98 -0.19 -5.32
N ILE A 46 13.31 -0.63 -4.09
CA ILE A 46 12.75 -0.08 -2.85
C ILE A 46 13.01 1.44 -2.69
N ASP A 47 14.10 1.94 -3.25
CA ASP A 47 14.48 3.37 -3.23
C ASP A 47 13.59 4.26 -4.11
N ARG A 48 12.67 3.67 -4.89
CA ARG A 48 11.66 4.39 -5.69
C ARG A 48 10.36 4.66 -4.93
N PHE A 49 10.21 4.16 -3.70
CA PHE A 49 9.00 4.35 -2.92
C PHE A 49 9.17 5.45 -1.88
N LEU A 50 8.21 6.37 -1.83
CA LEU A 50 8.02 7.32 -0.73
C LEU A 50 6.70 6.99 -0.04
N ILE A 51 6.76 6.51 1.19
CA ILE A 51 5.59 6.26 2.03
C ILE A 51 5.60 7.28 3.16
N VAL A 52 4.50 8.01 3.31
CA VAL A 52 4.35 9.03 4.35
C VAL A 52 3.16 8.69 5.25
N THR A 53 3.31 8.99 6.54
CA THR A 53 2.27 8.82 7.55
C THR A 53 2.38 9.93 8.58
N TYR A 54 1.35 10.10 9.40
CA TYR A 54 1.22 11.27 10.26
C TYR A 54 2.18 11.26 11.46
N THR A 55 2.44 10.10 12.06
CA THR A 55 3.25 10.00 13.29
C THR A 55 4.60 9.33 13.03
N ARG A 56 5.62 9.73 13.81
CA ARG A 56 6.95 9.08 13.75
C ARG A 56 6.89 7.60 14.13
N ALA A 57 6.00 7.22 15.05
CA ALA A 57 5.80 5.83 15.46
C ALA A 57 5.27 4.99 14.28
N ALA A 58 4.23 5.46 13.59
CA ALA A 58 3.70 4.78 12.42
C ALA A 58 4.73 4.70 11.28
N ALA A 59 5.57 5.73 11.11
CA ALA A 59 6.66 5.68 10.13
C ALA A 59 7.74 4.66 10.51
N ALA A 60 8.00 4.45 11.81
CA ALA A 60 8.96 3.47 12.28
C ALA A 60 8.47 2.03 12.10
N GLU A 61 7.16 1.79 12.19
CA GLU A 61 6.53 0.48 11.89
C GLU A 61 6.67 0.07 10.41
N LEU A 62 6.95 1.02 9.51
CA LEU A 62 7.13 0.78 8.08
C LEU A 62 8.59 0.48 7.67
N ARG A 63 9.54 0.58 8.61
CA ARG A 63 10.95 0.23 8.39
C ARG A 63 11.21 -1.26 8.57
#